data_AF-A0A7J7M0A7-F1
#
_entry.id   AF-A0A7J7M0A7-F1
#
_cell.length_a   1.000
_cell.length_b   1.000
_cell.length_c   1.000
_cell.angle_alpha   90.00
_cell.angle_beta   90.00
_cell.angle_gamma   90.00
#
_symmetry.space_group_name_H-M   'P 1'
#
loop_
_entity.id
_entity.type
_entity.pdbx_description
1 polymer ?
#
loop_
_entity_poly.entity_id
_entity_poly.type
_entity_poly.pdbx_seq_one_letter_code
_entity_poly.pdbx_strand_id
1 'polypeptide(L)'
;MDVDQSFLPVPAPVKAAIFESFARQNMIESEADVKLGIQMFIKRKYGFPSDSSTEFIYGDSPLALFNNTGFKLTADALIELLQEVDKPWAYLSGPTINPTGLLYSNEEIQKILSRSAKFGARVMIDTSFSGLEFNIEGWGGWNLEEKEAFRSFPGLSIPHSTVKYAIKKLLDMNDQKAGDLFEALLEQKKRLRSKSLRLKEILLKYGWDVVECCGSVSMVAKPFFHLGTTSNLKLHLKVTDSNMREAIL
;
A
#
# COMPACT_ATOMS: atom_id res chain seq x y z
N MET A 1 -2.37 -16.44 -10.55
CA MET A 1 -2.65 -15.33 -9.61
C MET A 1 -1.44 -14.39 -9.65
N ASP A 2 -1.22 -13.73 -10.79
CA ASP A 2 0.06 -13.01 -11.06
C ASP A 2 -0.15 -11.49 -11.20
N VAL A 3 -1.33 -10.99 -10.79
CA VAL A 3 -1.69 -9.57 -10.87
C VAL A 3 -2.39 -9.15 -9.60
N ASP A 4 -1.88 -8.09 -8.94
CA ASP A 4 -2.48 -7.39 -7.79
C ASP A 4 -3.76 -6.62 -8.22
N GLN A 5 -4.68 -7.30 -8.91
CA GLN A 5 -5.91 -6.72 -9.43
C GLN A 5 -7.12 -7.17 -8.60
N SER A 6 -7.98 -6.21 -8.29
CA SER A 6 -9.27 -6.49 -7.69
C SER A 6 -10.28 -6.93 -8.76
N PHE A 7 -10.86 -8.12 -8.57
CA PHE A 7 -11.99 -8.60 -9.38
C PHE A 7 -13.35 -8.21 -8.77
N LEU A 8 -13.37 -7.31 -7.79
CA LEU A 8 -14.62 -6.81 -7.21
C LEU A 8 -15.25 -5.77 -8.15
N PRO A 9 -16.59 -5.68 -8.20
CA PRO A 9 -17.26 -4.64 -8.97
C PRO A 9 -16.86 -3.27 -8.43
N VAL A 10 -16.62 -2.34 -9.36
CA VAL A 10 -16.34 -0.94 -9.02
C VAL A 10 -17.56 -0.34 -8.30
N PRO A 11 -17.39 0.28 -7.12
CA PRO A 11 -18.49 0.91 -6.38
C PRO A 11 -19.28 1.90 -7.24
N ALA A 12 -20.60 1.94 -7.05
CA ALA A 12 -21.47 2.83 -7.83
C ALA A 12 -21.07 4.32 -7.73
N PRO A 13 -20.70 4.87 -6.55
CA PRO A 13 -20.24 6.26 -6.46
C PRO A 13 -18.96 6.53 -7.27
N VAL A 14 -18.06 5.55 -7.38
CA VAL A 14 -16.84 5.64 -8.20
C VAL A 14 -17.19 5.66 -9.68
N LYS A 15 -18.07 4.77 -10.13
CA LYS A 15 -18.56 4.78 -11.53
C LYS A 15 -19.26 6.09 -11.86
N ALA A 16 -20.08 6.63 -10.95
CA ALA A 16 -20.78 7.88 -11.13
C ALA A 16 -19.81 9.06 -11.24
N ALA A 17 -18.79 9.14 -10.38
CA ALA A 17 -17.76 10.18 -10.44
C ALA A 17 -16.94 10.12 -11.75
N ILE A 18 -16.57 8.92 -12.19
CA ILE A 18 -15.90 8.71 -13.47
C ILE A 18 -16.80 9.16 -14.63
N PHE A 19 -18.05 8.68 -14.68
CA PHE A 19 -18.99 9.03 -15.73
C PHE A 19 -19.24 10.56 -15.79
N GLU A 20 -19.47 11.20 -14.65
CA GLU A 20 -19.63 12.66 -14.56
C GLU A 20 -18.40 13.39 -15.11
N SER A 21 -17.19 12.92 -14.79
CA SER A 21 -15.95 13.55 -15.28
C SER A 21 -15.83 13.54 -16.80
N PHE A 22 -16.30 12.49 -17.48
CA PHE A 22 -16.28 12.39 -18.94
C PHE A 22 -17.45 13.11 -19.60
N ALA A 23 -18.61 13.18 -18.93
CA ALA A 23 -19.78 13.88 -19.43
C ALA A 23 -19.60 15.40 -19.40
N ARG A 24 -18.74 15.92 -18.51
CA ARG A 24 -18.44 17.35 -18.44
C ARG A 24 -17.53 17.80 -19.59
N GLN A 25 -17.99 18.82 -20.31
CA GLN A 25 -17.18 19.56 -21.27
C GLN A 25 -16.56 20.79 -20.59
N ASN A 26 -15.36 21.19 -21.03
CA ASN A 26 -14.71 22.44 -20.63
C ASN A 26 -14.48 22.64 -19.12
N MET A 27 -14.08 21.59 -18.39
CA MET A 27 -13.70 21.74 -16.97
C MET A 27 -12.53 22.71 -16.82
N ILE A 28 -12.71 23.72 -15.96
CA ILE A 28 -11.64 24.66 -15.64
C ILE A 28 -10.69 24.06 -14.58
N GLU A 29 -9.47 24.59 -14.52
CA GLU A 29 -8.41 24.02 -13.67
C GLU A 29 -8.80 23.95 -12.18
N SER A 30 -9.51 24.97 -11.66
CA SER A 30 -9.98 24.99 -10.27
C SER A 30 -11.05 23.93 -9.97
N GLU A 31 -11.84 23.53 -10.97
CA GLU A 31 -12.80 22.42 -10.81
C GLU A 31 -12.09 21.08 -10.70
N ALA A 32 -10.94 20.92 -11.35
CA ALA A 32 -10.11 19.71 -11.32
C ALA A 32 -8.94 19.80 -10.31
N ASP A 33 -8.84 20.86 -9.51
CA ASP A 33 -7.80 20.98 -8.50
C ASP A 33 -8.11 20.04 -7.32
N VAL A 34 -7.22 19.07 -7.14
CA VAL A 34 -7.27 18.04 -6.09
C VAL A 34 -6.36 18.35 -4.91
N LYS A 35 -5.51 19.38 -5.00
CA LYS A 35 -4.42 19.63 -4.04
C LYS A 35 -4.94 19.75 -2.61
N LEU A 36 -5.95 20.59 -2.39
CA LEU A 36 -6.52 20.81 -1.06
C LEU A 36 -7.21 19.56 -0.52
N GLY A 37 -7.96 18.85 -1.36
CA GLY A 37 -8.64 17.61 -0.97
C GLY A 37 -7.66 16.53 -0.55
N ILE A 38 -6.55 16.38 -1.27
CA ILE A 38 -5.49 15.41 -0.96
C ILE A 38 -4.75 15.81 0.32
N GLN A 39 -4.44 17.10 0.50
CA GLN A 39 -3.87 17.62 1.75
C GLN A 39 -4.72 17.32 2.97
N MET A 40 -6.04 17.53 2.86
CA MET A 40 -6.99 17.25 3.93
C MET A 40 -7.12 15.75 4.17
N PHE A 41 -7.18 14.95 3.12
CA PHE A 41 -7.26 13.49 3.20
C PHE A 41 -6.03 12.91 3.92
N ILE A 42 -4.82 13.27 3.48
CA ILE A 42 -3.57 12.77 4.04
C ILE A 42 -3.41 13.20 5.50
N LYS A 43 -3.69 14.48 5.81
CA LYS A 43 -3.67 14.99 7.19
C LYS A 43 -4.63 14.22 8.10
N ARG A 44 -5.88 14.01 7.68
CA ARG A 44 -6.87 13.26 8.47
C ARG A 44 -6.53 11.80 8.61
N LYS A 45 -5.93 11.20 7.57
CA LYS A 45 -5.67 9.76 7.51
C LYS A 45 -4.41 9.35 8.28
N TYR A 46 -3.38 10.18 8.27
CA TYR A 46 -2.05 9.83 8.79
C TYR A 46 -1.44 10.89 9.71
N GLY A 47 -2.13 11.99 9.99
CA GLY A 47 -1.63 13.09 10.83
C GLY A 47 -0.57 13.97 10.18
N PHE A 48 -0.28 13.81 8.88
CA PHE A 48 0.76 14.62 8.25
C PHE A 48 0.45 16.12 8.26
N PRO A 49 1.43 16.99 8.58
CA PRO A 49 1.26 18.42 8.48
C PRO A 49 1.23 18.82 7.00
N SER A 50 0.10 19.35 6.55
CA SER A 50 -0.05 19.95 5.22
C SER A 50 -0.08 21.47 5.35
N ASP A 51 1.09 22.08 5.51
CA ASP A 51 1.25 23.54 5.38
C ASP A 51 1.59 23.92 3.93
N SER A 52 1.70 25.23 3.65
CA SER A 52 1.97 25.76 2.31
C SER A 52 3.35 25.37 1.75
N SER A 53 4.24 24.79 2.55
CA SER A 53 5.58 24.34 2.12
C SER A 53 5.59 22.90 1.60
N THR A 54 4.48 22.16 1.78
CA THR A 54 4.33 20.78 1.31
C THR A 54 3.87 20.75 -0.15
N GLU A 55 4.74 20.32 -1.06
CA GLU A 55 4.46 20.18 -2.49
C GLU A 55 4.04 18.74 -2.85
N PHE A 56 2.94 18.57 -3.60
CA PHE A 56 2.38 17.28 -3.99
C PHE A 56 2.67 16.99 -5.46
N ILE A 57 3.05 15.75 -5.75
CA ILE A 57 3.22 15.27 -7.12
C ILE A 57 2.48 13.96 -7.30
N TYR A 58 1.78 13.86 -8.42
CA TYR A 58 1.02 12.68 -8.82
C TYR A 58 1.86 11.86 -9.81
N GLY A 59 1.91 10.54 -9.64
CA GLY A 59 2.66 9.62 -10.49
C GLY A 59 2.00 8.23 -10.50
N ASP A 60 2.33 7.40 -11.50
CA ASP A 60 1.50 6.25 -11.89
C ASP A 60 1.98 4.86 -11.42
N SER A 61 3.01 4.76 -10.56
CA SER A 61 3.36 3.57 -9.72
C SER A 61 4.83 3.61 -9.26
N PRO A 62 5.15 3.08 -8.06
CA PRO A 62 6.51 2.69 -7.70
C PRO A 62 6.75 1.16 -7.67
N LEU A 63 8.04 0.76 -7.80
CA LEU A 63 8.53 -0.63 -7.70
C LEU A 63 9.19 -0.89 -6.33
N ALA A 64 9.01 -2.10 -5.78
CA ALA A 64 9.44 -2.48 -4.43
C ALA A 64 10.88 -3.03 -4.32
N LEU A 65 11.49 -2.86 -3.13
CA LEU A 65 12.74 -3.47 -2.68
C LEU A 65 12.46 -4.41 -1.49
N PHE A 66 13.10 -5.58 -1.45
CA PHE A 66 12.94 -6.59 -0.38
C PHE A 66 14.20 -6.69 0.49
N ASN A 67 14.05 -6.85 1.81
CA ASN A 67 15.14 -7.12 2.77
C ASN A 67 14.89 -8.44 3.52
N ASN A 68 15.97 -9.06 4.03
CA ASN A 68 16.05 -10.42 4.58
C ASN A 68 15.68 -10.54 6.08
N THR A 69 15.37 -9.46 6.80
CA THR A 69 15.10 -9.47 8.25
C THR A 69 13.61 -9.44 8.56
N GLY A 70 12.92 -10.55 8.31
CA GLY A 70 11.47 -10.60 8.44
C GLY A 70 10.77 -9.69 7.42
N PHE A 71 9.46 -9.84 7.30
CA PHE A 71 8.65 -9.14 6.30
C PHE A 71 8.45 -7.63 6.59
N LYS A 72 9.23 -7.07 7.51
CA LYS A 72 9.24 -5.64 7.89
C LYS A 72 10.67 -5.12 7.91
N LEU A 73 10.90 -3.97 7.28
CA LEU A 73 12.09 -3.17 7.55
C LEU A 73 12.06 -2.69 9.01
N THR A 74 13.14 -2.93 9.75
CA THR A 74 13.33 -2.40 11.11
C THR A 74 14.26 -1.19 11.09
N ALA A 75 14.16 -0.34 12.11
CA ALA A 75 15.03 0.83 12.24
C ALA A 75 16.50 0.43 12.36
N ASP A 76 16.82 -0.67 13.03
CA ASP A 76 18.21 -1.12 13.22
C ASP A 76 18.81 -1.66 11.92
N ALA A 77 18.07 -2.49 11.18
CA ALA A 77 18.49 -2.97 9.86
C ALA A 77 18.68 -1.81 8.87
N LEU A 78 17.85 -0.77 8.98
CA LEU A 78 18.00 0.44 8.18
C LEU A 78 19.29 1.19 8.53
N ILE A 79 19.64 1.33 9.81
CA ILE A 79 20.87 2.04 10.22
C ILE A 79 22.11 1.40 9.60
N GLU A 80 22.22 0.07 9.65
CA GLU A 80 23.36 -0.66 9.07
C GLU A 80 23.52 -0.36 7.58
N LEU A 81 22.42 -0.23 6.85
CA LEU A 81 22.43 0.08 5.41
C LEU A 81 22.74 1.55 5.11
N LEU A 82 22.20 2.48 5.90
CA LEU A 82 22.37 3.92 5.66
C LEU A 82 23.78 4.43 5.96
N GLN A 83 24.55 3.73 6.81
CA GLN A 83 25.93 4.11 7.14
C GLN A 83 26.89 3.99 5.96
N GLU A 84 26.60 3.10 5.02
CA GLU A 84 27.48 2.75 3.90
C GLU A 84 27.25 3.61 2.65
N VAL A 85 26.27 4.53 2.67
CA VAL A 85 25.80 5.25 1.48
C VAL A 85 25.69 6.75 1.75
N ASP A 86 26.28 7.58 0.88
CA ASP A 86 26.10 9.04 0.91
C ASP A 86 24.73 9.44 0.32
N LYS A 87 23.96 10.24 1.07
CA LYS A 87 22.60 10.73 0.73
C LYS A 87 21.64 9.61 0.28
N PRO A 88 21.40 8.62 1.13
CA PRO A 88 20.65 7.42 0.78
C PRO A 88 19.18 7.73 0.46
N TRP A 89 18.59 6.83 -0.32
CA TRP A 89 17.15 6.80 -0.56
C TRP A 89 16.58 5.52 0.03
N ALA A 90 15.49 5.64 0.76
CA ALA A 90 14.74 4.52 1.30
C ALA A 90 13.35 4.49 0.65
N TYR A 91 12.92 3.29 0.24
CA TYR A 91 11.58 3.04 -0.24
C TYR A 91 10.83 2.19 0.77
N LEU A 92 9.60 2.58 1.12
CA LEU A 92 8.79 1.91 2.12
C LEU A 92 7.36 1.73 1.65
N SER A 93 6.87 0.50 1.55
CA SER A 93 5.45 0.23 1.37
C SER A 93 4.75 0.30 2.73
N GLY A 94 3.86 1.28 2.94
CA GLY A 94 3.28 1.54 4.26
C GLY A 94 2.04 2.44 4.22
N PRO A 95 1.12 2.32 5.21
CA PRO A 95 1.23 1.51 6.41
C PRO A 95 1.03 0.02 6.15
N THR A 96 0.29 -0.35 5.10
CA THR A 96 0.10 -1.74 4.67
C THR A 96 1.23 -2.17 3.77
N ILE A 97 2.00 -3.16 4.22
CA ILE A 97 3.18 -3.66 3.53
C ILE A 97 2.75 -4.65 2.44
N ASN A 98 3.10 -4.40 1.19
CA ASN A 98 2.97 -5.38 0.12
C ASN A 98 4.27 -6.19 -0.03
N PRO A 99 4.23 -7.53 -0.22
CA PRO A 99 3.07 -8.43 -0.43
C PRO A 99 2.49 -9.05 0.85
N THR A 100 2.98 -8.66 2.03
CA THR A 100 2.79 -9.44 3.26
C THR A 100 1.48 -9.11 3.98
N GLY A 101 0.92 -7.94 3.70
CA GLY A 101 -0.26 -7.41 4.36
C GLY A 101 -0.04 -7.00 5.81
N LEU A 102 1.21 -7.00 6.28
CA LEU A 102 1.57 -6.53 7.62
C LEU A 102 1.36 -5.01 7.74
N LEU A 103 1.14 -4.55 8.97
CA LEU A 103 0.98 -3.12 9.26
C LEU A 103 2.16 -2.59 10.06
N TYR A 104 2.77 -1.51 9.58
CA TYR A 104 3.65 -0.69 10.40
C TYR A 104 2.85 0.02 11.49
N SER A 105 3.25 -0.12 12.74
CA SER A 105 2.71 0.69 13.83
C SER A 105 3.19 2.14 13.73
N ASN A 106 2.53 3.05 14.45
CA ASN A 106 2.98 4.44 14.54
C ASN A 106 4.42 4.57 15.06
N GLU A 107 4.76 3.77 16.08
CA GLU A 107 6.09 3.80 16.68
C GLU A 107 7.17 3.27 15.72
N GLU A 108 6.87 2.20 14.97
CA GLU A 108 7.79 1.64 13.97
C GLU A 108 8.11 2.68 12.88
N ILE A 109 7.10 3.33 12.32
CA ILE A 109 7.31 4.32 11.25
C ILE A 109 8.06 5.56 11.76
N GLN A 110 7.71 6.08 12.96
CA GLN A 110 8.42 7.23 13.55
C GLN A 110 9.89 6.91 13.80
N LYS A 111 10.22 5.70 14.25
CA LYS A 111 11.62 5.25 14.37
C LYS A 111 12.30 5.18 13.01
N ILE A 112 11.67 4.62 11.98
CA ILE A 112 12.25 4.55 10.63
C ILE A 112 12.54 5.96 10.08
N LEU A 113 11.58 6.88 10.20
CA LEU A 113 11.71 8.26 9.70
C LEU A 113 12.78 9.04 10.46
N SER A 114 12.77 9.02 11.79
CA SER A 114 13.77 9.71 12.61
C SER A 114 15.19 9.20 12.38
N ARG A 115 15.38 7.88 12.16
CA ARG A 115 16.69 7.33 11.77
C ARG A 115 17.09 7.78 10.36
N SER A 116 16.17 7.74 9.41
CA SER A 116 16.40 8.21 8.04
C SER A 116 16.87 9.66 8.02
N ALA A 117 16.19 10.54 8.76
CA ALA A 117 16.54 11.95 8.90
C ALA A 117 17.97 12.16 9.44
N LYS A 118 18.40 11.37 10.43
CA LYS A 118 19.75 11.42 10.99
C LYS A 118 20.85 11.22 9.95
N PHE A 119 20.60 10.41 8.92
CA PHE A 119 21.55 10.14 7.83
C PHE A 119 21.31 11.03 6.59
N GLY A 120 20.42 12.02 6.68
CA GLY A 120 20.03 12.85 5.53
C GLY A 120 19.37 12.03 4.42
N ALA A 121 18.76 10.90 4.77
CA ALA A 121 18.12 9.99 3.83
C ALA A 121 16.81 10.57 3.31
N ARG A 122 16.51 10.34 2.04
CA ARG A 122 15.20 10.61 1.46
C ARG A 122 14.33 9.37 1.56
N VAL A 123 13.16 9.48 2.18
CA VAL A 123 12.22 8.36 2.31
C VAL A 123 11.04 8.56 1.35
N MET A 124 10.82 7.58 0.48
CA MET A 124 9.63 7.47 -0.34
C MET A 124 8.68 6.46 0.32
N ILE A 125 7.48 6.90 0.68
CA ILE A 125 6.44 6.04 1.26
C ILE A 125 5.40 5.75 0.17
N ASP A 126 5.26 4.48 -0.16
CA ASP A 126 4.24 3.95 -1.03
C ASP A 126 3.00 3.54 -0.22
N THR A 127 1.95 4.35 -0.35
CA THR A 127 0.66 4.16 0.29
C THR A 127 -0.37 3.49 -0.63
N SER A 128 0.05 2.83 -1.71
CA SER A 128 -0.88 2.31 -2.73
C SER A 128 -1.84 1.23 -2.19
N PHE A 129 -1.42 0.50 -1.16
CA PHE A 129 -2.24 -0.52 -0.48
C PHE A 129 -2.95 0.02 0.77
N SER A 130 -2.81 1.31 1.05
CA SER A 130 -3.54 1.96 2.13
C SER A 130 -5.05 1.93 1.90
N GLY A 131 -5.81 1.80 2.97
CA GLY A 131 -7.26 1.69 2.89
C GLY A 131 -7.74 0.27 2.62
N LEU A 132 -6.85 -0.72 2.48
CA LEU A 132 -7.19 -2.15 2.37
C LEU A 132 -7.06 -2.89 3.71
N GLU A 133 -6.85 -2.17 4.81
CA GLU A 133 -6.72 -2.76 6.14
C GLU A 133 -8.07 -3.25 6.65
N PHE A 134 -8.14 -4.53 7.00
CA PHE A 134 -9.36 -5.18 7.50
C PHE A 134 -9.20 -5.79 8.90
N ASN A 135 -7.98 -5.87 9.42
CA ASN A 135 -7.68 -6.23 10.80
C ASN A 135 -6.81 -5.12 11.43
N ILE A 136 -7.46 -4.16 12.07
CA ILE A 136 -6.84 -2.94 12.61
C ILE A 136 -6.97 -2.80 14.12
N GLU A 137 -7.44 -3.85 14.80
CA GLU A 137 -7.58 -3.84 16.26
C GLU A 137 -6.20 -3.63 16.90
N GLY A 138 -6.09 -2.62 17.78
CA GLY A 138 -4.83 -2.24 18.41
C GLY A 138 -3.82 -1.50 17.51
N TRP A 139 -4.10 -1.28 16.22
CA TRP A 139 -3.14 -0.61 15.32
C TRP A 139 -3.01 0.90 15.60
N GLY A 140 -4.12 1.57 15.96
CA GLY A 140 -4.12 3.00 16.31
C GLY A 140 -3.89 3.97 15.14
N GLY A 141 -3.49 3.48 13.97
CA GLY A 141 -3.18 4.31 12.80
C GLY A 141 -1.82 4.98 12.90
N TRP A 142 -1.46 5.74 11.87
CA TRP A 142 -0.29 6.61 11.88
C TRP A 142 -0.68 8.02 12.30
N ASN A 143 0.21 8.66 13.06
CA ASN A 143 0.19 10.08 13.37
C ASN A 143 1.60 10.66 13.19
N LEU A 144 1.83 11.22 12.01
CA LEU A 144 3.14 11.67 11.54
C LEU A 144 3.24 13.20 11.54
N GLU A 145 2.80 13.85 12.62
CA GLU A 145 2.83 15.31 12.81
C GLU A 145 4.25 15.95 12.85
N GLU A 146 5.32 15.19 12.61
CA GLU A 146 6.69 15.71 12.59
C GLU A 146 6.93 16.65 11.39
N LYS A 147 7.62 17.77 11.65
CA LYS A 147 7.72 18.96 10.78
C LYS A 147 8.80 18.90 9.68
N GLU A 148 9.27 17.72 9.28
CA GLU A 148 10.33 17.67 8.25
C GLU A 148 9.77 17.72 6.82
N ALA A 149 10.26 18.74 6.10
CA ALA A 149 9.70 19.26 4.87
C ALA A 149 9.81 18.29 3.68
N PHE A 150 8.66 18.01 3.07
CA PHE A 150 8.57 17.31 1.79
C PHE A 150 9.15 18.17 0.66
N ARG A 151 9.87 17.54 -0.25
CA ARG A 151 10.42 18.19 -1.46
C ARG A 151 9.86 17.52 -2.71
N SER A 152 9.60 18.33 -3.72
CA SER A 152 9.15 17.89 -5.03
C SER A 152 10.23 17.17 -5.84
N PHE A 153 9.78 16.24 -6.66
CA PHE A 153 10.50 15.62 -7.76
C PHE A 153 9.85 16.01 -9.11
N PRO A 154 10.39 17.00 -9.84
CA PRO A 154 9.89 17.31 -11.19
C PRO A 154 10.13 16.12 -12.13
N GLY A 155 9.10 15.70 -12.86
CA GLY A 155 9.23 14.65 -13.89
C GLY A 155 8.16 13.55 -13.92
N LEU A 156 7.15 13.58 -13.03
CA LEU A 156 6.04 12.61 -13.06
C LEU A 156 4.91 13.08 -14.00
N SER A 157 4.23 12.11 -14.62
CA SER A 157 3.10 12.36 -15.52
C SER A 157 1.93 13.00 -14.76
N ILE A 158 1.50 14.18 -15.20
CA ILE A 158 0.35 14.88 -14.62
C ILE A 158 -0.94 14.17 -15.03
N PRO A 159 -1.79 13.71 -14.09
CA PRO A 159 -3.06 13.06 -14.42
C PRO A 159 -3.94 13.99 -15.26
N HIS A 160 -4.68 13.40 -16.20
CA HIS A 160 -5.64 14.14 -17.04
C HIS A 160 -6.72 14.82 -16.17
N SER A 161 -7.28 15.94 -16.64
CA SER A 161 -8.26 16.74 -15.89
C SER A 161 -9.50 15.94 -15.46
N THR A 162 -9.95 15.00 -16.29
CA THR A 162 -11.07 14.09 -15.98
C THR A 162 -10.76 13.17 -14.79
N VAL A 163 -9.54 12.62 -14.74
CA VAL A 163 -9.09 11.80 -13.61
C VAL A 163 -9.03 12.64 -12.34
N LYS A 164 -8.44 13.83 -12.41
CA LYS A 164 -8.38 14.75 -11.27
C LYS A 164 -9.78 15.14 -10.78
N TYR A 165 -10.71 15.40 -11.68
CA TYR A 165 -12.10 15.70 -11.33
C TYR A 165 -12.78 14.54 -10.60
N ALA A 166 -12.67 13.31 -11.12
CA ALA A 166 -13.24 12.12 -10.49
C ALA A 166 -12.62 11.90 -9.09
N ILE A 167 -11.31 12.07 -8.95
CA ILE A 167 -10.61 12.00 -7.66
C ILE A 167 -11.17 13.04 -6.69
N LYS A 168 -11.30 14.30 -7.12
CA LYS A 168 -11.85 15.38 -6.28
C LYS A 168 -13.24 15.03 -5.73
N LYS A 169 -14.14 14.54 -6.57
CA LYS A 169 -15.49 14.13 -6.16
C LYS A 169 -15.45 13.01 -5.12
N LEU A 170 -14.55 12.04 -5.28
CA LEU A 170 -14.38 10.96 -4.32
C LEU A 170 -13.80 11.44 -2.98
N LEU A 171 -12.88 12.42 -3.01
CA LEU A 171 -12.36 13.06 -1.81
C LEU A 171 -13.47 13.82 -1.06
N ASP A 172 -14.30 14.59 -1.78
CA ASP A 172 -15.43 15.31 -1.20
C ASP A 172 -16.46 14.36 -0.57
N MET A 173 -16.78 13.24 -1.24
CA MET A 173 -17.67 12.21 -0.71
C MET A 173 -17.09 11.54 0.54
N ASN A 174 -15.80 11.23 0.54
CA ASN A 174 -15.12 10.64 1.68
C ASN A 174 -15.14 11.61 2.89
N ASP A 175 -14.90 12.89 2.65
CA ASP A 175 -14.93 13.94 3.66
C ASP A 175 -16.31 14.11 4.31
N GLN A 176 -17.36 14.00 3.51
CA GLN A 176 -18.74 14.05 3.98
C GLN A 176 -19.20 12.73 4.63
N LYS A 177 -18.35 11.69 4.63
CA LYS A 177 -18.71 10.31 4.98
C LYS A 177 -19.98 9.87 4.24
N ALA A 178 -20.08 10.21 2.95
CA ALA A 178 -21.23 9.88 2.13
C ALA A 178 -21.52 8.37 2.21
N GLY A 179 -22.72 8.02 2.67
CA GLY A 179 -23.07 6.66 3.09
C GLY A 179 -22.74 5.62 2.03
N ASP A 180 -23.14 5.83 0.77
CA ASP A 180 -22.97 4.85 -0.29
C ASP A 180 -21.50 4.50 -0.60
N LEU A 181 -20.60 5.48 -0.55
CA LEU A 181 -19.16 5.23 -0.77
C LEU A 181 -18.55 4.52 0.44
N PHE A 182 -18.88 4.98 1.64
CA PHE A 182 -18.36 4.41 2.88
C PHE A 182 -18.83 2.96 3.08
N GLU A 183 -20.11 2.67 2.86
CA GLU A 183 -20.67 1.32 2.94
C GLU A 183 -20.04 0.38 1.90
N ALA A 184 -19.82 0.87 0.67
CA ALA A 184 -19.14 0.08 -0.35
C ALA A 184 -17.70 -0.27 0.06
N LEU A 185 -16.95 0.66 0.66
CA LEU A 185 -15.61 0.42 1.16
C LEU A 185 -15.60 -0.58 2.33
N LEU A 186 -16.54 -0.46 3.27
CA LEU A 186 -16.69 -1.41 4.37
C LEU A 186 -16.99 -2.83 3.86
N GLU A 187 -17.89 -2.95 2.89
CA GLU A 187 -18.23 -4.24 2.28
C GLU A 187 -17.04 -4.85 1.54
N GLN A 188 -16.27 -4.05 0.80
CA GLN A 188 -15.04 -4.53 0.17
C GLN A 188 -14.03 -5.05 1.21
N LYS A 189 -13.83 -4.33 2.32
CA LYS A 189 -12.95 -4.77 3.42
C LYS A 189 -13.42 -6.07 4.07
N LYS A 190 -14.74 -6.22 4.30
CA LYS A 190 -15.33 -7.46 4.84
C LYS A 190 -15.07 -8.65 3.91
N ARG A 191 -15.27 -8.47 2.61
CA ARG A 191 -14.98 -9.51 1.60
C ARG A 191 -13.51 -9.89 1.56
N LEU A 192 -12.63 -8.89 1.61
CA LEU A 192 -11.20 -9.09 1.61
C LEU A 192 -10.76 -9.91 2.83
N ARG A 193 -11.26 -9.55 4.03
CA ARG A 193 -11.05 -10.32 5.26
C ARG A 193 -11.53 -11.76 5.15
N SER A 194 -12.75 -11.97 4.67
CA SER A 194 -13.34 -13.31 4.52
C SER A 194 -12.51 -14.18 3.57
N LYS A 195 -12.08 -13.62 2.43
CA LYS A 195 -11.21 -14.32 1.47
C LYS A 195 -9.85 -14.65 2.08
N SER A 196 -9.22 -13.71 2.78
CA SER A 196 -7.94 -13.92 3.45
C SER A 196 -8.04 -15.05 4.48
N LEU A 197 -9.03 -15.00 5.38
CA LEU A 197 -9.23 -16.04 6.39
C LEU A 197 -9.45 -17.43 5.75
N ARG A 198 -10.25 -17.50 4.68
CA ARG A 198 -10.52 -18.76 3.98
C ARG A 198 -9.28 -19.31 3.30
N LEU A 199 -8.49 -18.45 2.64
CA LEU A 199 -7.25 -18.86 1.98
C LEU A 199 -6.22 -19.34 3.02
N LYS A 200 -6.05 -18.60 4.11
CA LYS A 200 -5.18 -19.00 5.23
C LYS A 200 -5.56 -20.38 5.78
N GLU A 201 -6.84 -20.61 6.06
CA GLU A 201 -7.34 -21.90 6.56
C GLU A 201 -6.97 -23.05 5.61
N ILE A 202 -7.18 -22.86 4.30
CA ILE A 202 -6.85 -23.87 3.28
C ILE A 202 -5.33 -24.11 3.23
N LEU A 203 -4.53 -23.05 3.18
CA LEU A 203 -3.07 -23.15 3.10
C LEU A 203 -2.50 -23.89 4.32
N LEU A 204 -2.92 -23.51 5.53
CA LEU A 204 -2.52 -24.18 6.78
C LEU A 204 -2.92 -25.67 6.75
N LYS A 205 -4.14 -25.99 6.31
CA LYS A 205 -4.61 -27.37 6.17
C LYS A 205 -3.72 -28.22 5.26
N TYR A 206 -3.15 -27.62 4.21
CA TYR A 206 -2.26 -28.30 3.26
C TYR A 206 -0.77 -28.12 3.56
N GLY A 207 -0.42 -27.71 4.77
CA GLY A 207 0.97 -27.72 5.21
C GLY A 207 1.81 -26.51 4.82
N TRP A 208 1.14 -25.42 4.46
CA TRP A 208 1.79 -24.15 4.25
C TRP A 208 1.85 -23.39 5.58
N ASP A 209 2.99 -22.78 5.84
CA ASP A 209 3.14 -21.74 6.84
C ASP A 209 2.71 -20.40 6.23
N VAL A 210 1.83 -19.66 6.91
CA VAL A 210 1.17 -18.48 6.34
C VAL A 210 1.46 -17.27 7.22
N VAL A 211 1.93 -16.19 6.59
CA VAL A 211 2.11 -14.90 7.27
C VAL A 211 0.74 -14.30 7.56
N GLU A 212 0.48 -13.97 8.83
CA GLU A 212 -0.76 -13.28 9.20
C GLU A 212 -0.78 -11.88 8.58
N CYS A 213 -1.80 -11.61 7.78
CA CYS A 213 -2.00 -10.31 7.15
C CYS A 213 -3.10 -9.51 7.84
N CYS A 214 -2.90 -8.20 7.91
CA CYS A 214 -3.84 -7.23 8.46
C CYS A 214 -4.57 -6.41 7.37
N GLY A 215 -4.07 -6.49 6.13
CA GLY A 215 -4.58 -5.80 4.95
C GLY A 215 -3.96 -6.35 3.66
N SER A 216 -4.12 -5.61 2.56
CA SER A 216 -3.67 -5.95 1.20
C SER A 216 -4.52 -7.01 0.47
N VAL A 217 -4.31 -7.11 -0.84
CA VAL A 217 -4.91 -8.11 -1.75
C VAL A 217 -4.04 -9.37 -1.90
N SER A 218 -2.87 -9.37 -1.28
CA SER A 218 -1.85 -10.42 -1.41
C SER A 218 -1.57 -11.10 -0.07
N MET A 219 -1.11 -12.35 -0.14
CA MET A 219 -0.79 -13.19 1.02
C MET A 219 0.52 -13.91 0.76
N VAL A 220 1.40 -13.89 1.75
CA VAL A 220 2.67 -14.62 1.71
C VAL A 220 2.54 -15.92 2.48
N ALA A 221 2.90 -17.02 1.84
CA ALA A 221 2.93 -18.34 2.45
C ALA A 221 4.13 -19.15 1.97
N LYS A 222 4.69 -19.96 2.86
CA LYS A 222 5.80 -20.87 2.60
C LYS A 222 5.30 -22.32 2.67
N PRO A 223 5.51 -23.18 1.66
CA PRO A 223 5.03 -24.57 1.67
C PRO A 223 5.94 -25.46 2.52
N PHE A 224 5.94 -25.23 3.82
CA PHE A 224 6.85 -25.83 4.78
C PHE A 224 6.92 -27.37 4.66
N PHE A 225 5.79 -28.06 4.52
CA PHE A 225 5.76 -29.53 4.40
C PHE A 225 6.15 -30.09 3.04
N HIS A 226 6.24 -29.25 2.00
CA HIS A 226 6.60 -29.69 0.64
C HIS A 226 8.07 -29.43 0.32
N LEU A 227 8.78 -28.69 1.17
CA LEU A 227 10.21 -28.45 1.02
C LEU A 227 11.01 -29.73 1.22
N GLY A 228 11.91 -30.00 0.27
CA GLY A 228 12.75 -31.19 0.28
C GLY A 228 12.06 -32.47 -0.21
N THR A 229 10.76 -32.41 -0.54
CA THR A 229 10.06 -33.53 -1.19
C THR A 229 10.44 -33.61 -2.67
N THR A 230 10.61 -34.83 -3.18
CA THR A 230 10.76 -35.11 -4.61
C THR A 230 9.39 -35.29 -5.22
N SER A 231 9.00 -34.40 -6.15
CA SER A 231 7.74 -34.54 -6.87
C SER A 231 7.88 -35.60 -8.00
N ASN A 232 6.82 -36.38 -8.24
CA ASN A 232 6.76 -37.35 -9.34
C ASN A 232 6.47 -36.69 -10.71
N LEU A 233 6.60 -35.37 -10.81
CA LEU A 233 6.29 -34.56 -11.98
C LEU A 233 7.44 -34.62 -13.00
N LYS A 234 7.59 -35.77 -13.70
CA LYS A 234 8.47 -36.05 -14.87
C LYS A 234 9.97 -35.68 -14.81
N LEU A 235 10.41 -34.93 -13.82
CA LEU A 235 11.78 -34.60 -13.47
C LEU A 235 11.87 -34.79 -11.96
N HIS A 236 12.74 -35.70 -11.52
CA HIS A 236 13.08 -35.90 -10.11
C HIS A 236 13.84 -34.68 -9.56
N LEU A 237 13.21 -33.51 -9.56
CA LEU A 237 13.74 -32.29 -8.98
C LEU A 237 13.31 -32.21 -7.53
N LYS A 238 14.28 -32.07 -6.64
CA LYS A 238 14.02 -31.78 -5.24
C LYS A 238 13.48 -30.35 -5.16
N VAL A 239 12.30 -30.19 -4.56
CA VAL A 239 11.72 -28.85 -4.35
C VAL A 239 12.51 -28.16 -3.25
N THR A 240 13.00 -26.96 -3.54
CA THR A 240 13.79 -26.09 -2.66
C THR A 240 13.18 -24.68 -2.67
N ASP A 241 13.59 -23.84 -1.72
CA ASP A 241 13.14 -22.43 -1.65
C ASP A 241 13.43 -21.66 -2.96
N SER A 242 14.45 -22.05 -3.74
CA SER A 242 14.89 -21.34 -4.96
C SER A 242 14.26 -21.79 -6.27
N ASN A 243 13.65 -22.99 -6.34
CA ASN A 243 13.09 -23.56 -7.59
C ASN A 243 11.58 -23.85 -7.51
N MET A 244 10.93 -23.39 -6.46
CA MET A 244 9.53 -23.69 -6.16
C MET A 244 8.53 -23.15 -7.19
N ARG A 245 8.78 -21.95 -7.74
CA ARG A 245 7.89 -21.36 -8.77
C ARG A 245 7.82 -22.24 -10.02
N GLU A 246 8.95 -22.80 -10.42
CA GLU A 246 9.06 -23.69 -11.59
C GLU A 246 8.49 -25.08 -11.33
N ALA A 247 8.45 -25.52 -10.06
CA ALA A 247 7.90 -26.82 -9.68
C ALA A 247 6.37 -26.85 -9.56
N ILE A 248 5.72 -25.70 -9.43
CA ILE A 248 4.27 -25.55 -9.21
C ILE A 248 3.50 -25.15 -10.49
N LEU A 249 4.19 -24.56 -11.47
CA LEU A 249 3.64 -24.18 -12.79
C LEU A 249 3.77 -25.31 -13.81
#